data_AF-A0A523RX34-F1
#
_entry.id   AF-A0A523RX34-F1
#
_cell.length_a   1.000
_cell.length_b   1.000
_cell.length_c   1.000
_cell.angle_alpha   90.00
_cell.angle_beta   90.00
_cell.angle_gamma   90.00
#
_symmetry.space_group_name_H-M   'P 1'
#
loop_
_entity.id
_entity.type
_entity.pdbx_description
1 polymer ?
#
loop_
_entity_poly.entity_id
_entity_poly.type
_entity_poly.pdbx_seq_one_letter_code
_entity_poly.pdbx_strand_id
1 'polypeptide(L)'
;MTDNGKHLLSFISERDTRYDIRYTKQGRGLLFVISGSSGVGKGTLREKVFNIFSDLRYSVSVNTRPPRKGEIEGKDYYFVTV
;
A
#
# COMPACT_ATOMS: atom_id res chain seq x y z
N MET A 1 19.06 4.25 -18.24
CA MET A 1 18.46 3.79 -16.97
C MET A 1 17.77 5.01 -16.36
N THR A 2 16.47 5.14 -16.59
CA THR A 2 15.73 6.39 -16.36
C THR A 2 15.35 6.59 -14.90
N ASP A 3 15.54 7.83 -14.48
CA ASP A 3 15.29 8.42 -13.17
C ASP A 3 13.79 8.50 -12.86
N ASN A 4 13.20 7.36 -12.47
CA ASN A 4 11.78 7.29 -12.10
C ASN A 4 11.48 7.89 -10.70
N GLY A 5 12.50 8.29 -9.95
CA GLY A 5 12.35 8.83 -8.59
C GLY A 5 12.03 10.33 -8.55
N LYS A 6 12.57 11.11 -9.48
CA LYS A 6 12.37 12.58 -9.50
C LYS A 6 10.96 13.02 -9.93
N HIS A 7 10.24 12.18 -10.66
CA HIS A 7 8.91 12.54 -11.15
C HIS A 7 7.79 12.40 -10.10
N LEU A 8 8.01 11.60 -9.05
CA LEU A 8 7.03 11.46 -7.97
C LEU A 8 7.06 12.68 -7.03
N LEU A 9 8.26 13.20 -6.76
CA LEU A 9 8.47 14.38 -5.92
C LEU A 9 7.89 15.65 -6.56
N SER A 10 7.98 15.79 -7.88
CA SER A 10 7.35 16.91 -8.60
C SER A 10 5.82 16.81 -8.64
N PHE A 11 5.25 15.59 -8.65
CA PHE A 11 3.79 15.39 -8.59
C PHE A 11 3.17 15.69 -7.23
N ILE A 12 3.95 15.61 -6.14
CA ILE A 12 3.48 15.83 -4.77
C ILE A 12 3.57 17.33 -4.38
N SER A 13 4.33 18.14 -5.12
CA SER A 13 4.77 19.47 -4.67
C SER A 13 3.72 20.58 -4.68
N GLU A 14 2.57 20.44 -5.35
CA GLU A 14 1.72 21.62 -5.62
C GLU A 14 0.24 21.52 -5.23
N ARG A 15 -0.25 20.37 -4.75
CA ARG A 15 -1.64 20.25 -4.29
C ARG A 15 -1.73 19.60 -2.91
N ASP A 16 -1.93 20.46 -1.91
CA ASP A 16 -2.31 20.15 -0.51
C ASP A 16 -1.19 19.57 0.39
N THR A 17 -0.13 20.36 0.63
CA THR A 17 0.91 20.13 1.65
C THR A 17 0.42 20.34 3.10
N ARG A 18 -0.86 20.02 3.40
CA ARG A 18 -1.35 19.96 4.80
C ARG A 18 -0.89 18.72 5.55
N TYR A 19 -0.18 17.81 4.89
CA TYR A 19 0.47 16.65 5.49
C TYR A 19 1.97 16.75 5.27
N ASP A 20 2.62 17.59 6.07
CA ASP A 20 4.07 17.58 6.23
C ASP A 20 4.49 16.15 6.64
N ILE A 21 5.15 15.42 5.75
CA ILE A 21 5.76 14.13 6.08
C ILE A 21 6.96 14.44 6.95
N ARG A 22 6.71 14.69 8.24
CA ARG A 22 7.76 14.81 9.24
C ARG A 22 8.61 13.56 9.13
N TYR A 23 9.91 13.74 8.89
CA TYR A 23 10.89 12.67 8.86
C TYR A 23 10.56 11.64 9.94
N THR A 24 10.27 10.41 9.51
CA THR A 24 10.06 9.32 10.45
C THR A 24 11.35 9.17 11.25
N LYS A 25 11.24 9.02 12.58
CA LYS A 25 12.40 8.77 13.46
C LYS A 25 13.28 7.69 12.80
N GLN A 26 14.59 7.94 12.67
CA GLN A 26 15.54 7.01 12.06
C GLN A 26 15.28 5.57 12.54
N GLY A 27 15.03 4.67 11.59
CA GLY A 27 14.70 3.26 11.85
C GLY A 27 13.22 2.89 11.85
N ARG A 28 12.28 3.84 11.68
CA ARG A 28 10.84 3.54 11.50
C ARG A 28 10.41 3.69 10.04
N GLY A 29 9.81 2.64 9.49
CA GLY A 29 9.20 2.68 8.15
C GLY A 29 8.00 3.63 8.08
N LEU A 30 7.66 4.06 6.86
CA LEU A 30 6.50 4.90 6.59
C LEU A 30 5.27 4.02 6.32
N LEU A 31 4.15 4.30 6.99
CA LEU A 31 2.87 3.62 6.76
C LEU A 31 2.07 4.35 5.69
N PHE A 32 1.66 3.62 4.66
CA PHE A 32 0.74 4.10 3.64
C PHE A 32 -0.63 3.45 3.79
N VAL A 33 -1.69 4.25 3.67
CA VAL A 33 -3.08 3.78 3.66
C VAL A 33 -3.74 4.22 2.37
N ILE A 34 -4.31 3.27 1.63
CA ILE A 34 -5.06 3.51 0.39
C ILE A 34 -6.52 3.13 0.63
N SER A 35 -7.41 4.12 0.64
CA SER A 35 -8.85 3.95 0.87
C SER A 35 -9.69 4.46 -0.31
N GLY A 36 -10.91 3.92 -0.45
CA GLY A 36 -11.85 4.29 -1.52
C GLY A 36 -12.93 3.20 -1.71
N SER A 37 -14.02 3.52 -2.43
CA SER A 37 -15.13 2.59 -2.67
C SER A 37 -14.69 1.33 -3.44
N SER A 38 -15.53 0.29 -3.45
CA SER A 38 -15.25 -0.90 -4.27
C SER A 38 -15.20 -0.54 -5.77
N GLY A 39 -14.33 -1.18 -6.54
CA GLY A 39 -14.20 -0.94 -7.99
C GLY A 39 -13.31 0.25 -8.41
N VAL A 40 -12.88 1.14 -7.50
CA VAL A 40 -12.04 2.32 -7.85
C VAL A 40 -10.59 2.00 -8.24
N GLY A 41 -10.20 0.72 -8.28
CA GLY A 41 -8.85 0.31 -8.70
C GLY A 41 -7.78 0.24 -7.61
N LYS A 42 -8.14 0.21 -6.31
CA LYS A 42 -7.16 0.08 -5.20
C LYS A 42 -6.23 -1.14 -5.35
N GLY A 43 -6.78 -2.29 -5.75
CA GLY A 43 -6.00 -3.52 -5.96
C GLY A 43 -5.00 -3.38 -7.11
N THR A 44 -5.42 -2.77 -8.23
CA THR A 44 -4.56 -2.48 -9.38
C THR A 44 -3.46 -1.49 -9.03
N LEU A 45 -3.76 -0.45 -8.24
CA LEU A 45 -2.74 0.49 -7.77
C LEU A 45 -1.71 -0.21 -6.87
N ARG A 46 -2.17 -1.05 -5.92
CA ARG A 46 -1.28 -1.86 -5.08
C ARG A 46 -0.34 -2.69 -5.94
N GLU A 47 -0.85 -3.47 -6.89
CA GLU A 47 -0.02 -4.30 -7.78
C GLU A 47 1.08 -3.50 -8.49
N LYS A 48 0.71 -2.37 -9.10
CA LYS A 48 1.67 -1.50 -9.80
C LYS A 48 2.73 -0.92 -8.87
N VAL A 49 2.32 -0.45 -7.69
CA VAL A 49 3.23 0.19 -6.71
C VAL A 49 4.23 -0.82 -6.15
N PHE A 50 3.81 -2.06 -5.89
CA PHE A 50 4.70 -3.13 -5.43
C PHE A 50 5.73 -3.56 -6.50
N ASN A 51 5.46 -3.33 -7.79
CA ASN A 51 6.43 -3.55 -8.87
C ASN A 51 7.47 -2.41 -8.98
N ILE A 52 7.21 -1.25 -8.39
CA ILE A 52 8.08 -0.07 -8.46
C ILE A 52 9.00 0.02 -7.23
N PHE A 53 8.47 -0.28 -6.05
CA PHE A 53 9.20 -0.14 -4.78
C PHE A 53 9.42 -1.50 -4.12
N SER A 54 10.66 -1.99 -4.13
CA SER A 54 11.04 -3.31 -3.62
C SER A 54 11.10 -3.40 -2.08
N ASP A 55 11.16 -2.25 -1.41
CA ASP A 55 11.18 -2.11 0.04
C ASP A 55 9.78 -2.06 0.67
N LEU A 56 8.72 -1.90 -0.14
CA LEU A 56 7.35 -1.98 0.33
C LEU A 56 7.02 -3.38 0.85
N ARG A 57 6.21 -3.41 1.90
CA ARG A 57 5.67 -4.63 2.51
C ARG A 57 4.17 -4.51 2.62
N TYR A 58 3.47 -5.56 2.24
CA TYR A 58 2.02 -5.60 2.38
C TYR A 58 1.67 -6.12 3.77
N SER A 59 0.82 -5.39 4.48
CA SER A 59 0.21 -5.86 5.72
C SER A 59 -0.98 -6.76 5.39
N VAL A 60 -0.83 -8.07 5.60
CA VAL A 60 -1.92 -9.04 5.45
C VAL A 60 -2.83 -8.95 6.67
N SER A 61 -4.11 -8.65 6.46
CA SER A 61 -5.10 -8.50 7.54
C SER A 61 -5.66 -9.85 7.99
N VAL A 62 -6.31 -9.87 9.15
CA VAL A 62 -7.07 -11.03 9.67
C VAL A 62 -8.53 -10.95 9.21
N ASN A 63 -9.16 -12.10 8.95
CA ASN A 63 -10.58 -12.19 8.66
C ASN A 63 -11.20 -13.42 9.36
N THR A 64 -12.43 -13.29 9.87
CA THR A 64 -13.14 -14.38 10.57
C THR A 64 -14.08 -15.17 9.67
N ARG A 65 -14.34 -14.70 8.45
CA ARG A 65 -15.11 -15.47 7.46
C ARG A 65 -14.25 -16.59 6.84
N PRO A 66 -14.86 -17.62 6.23
CA PRO A 66 -14.11 -18.57 5.42
C PRO A 66 -13.51 -17.92 4.14
N PRO A 67 -12.39 -18.45 3.61
CA PRO A 67 -11.83 -18.01 2.34
C PRO A 67 -12.84 -18.17 1.18
N ARG A 68 -12.86 -17.20 0.27
CA ARG A 68 -13.59 -17.31 -1.01
C ARG A 68 -12.75 -18.12 -2.00
N LYS A 69 -13.40 -18.62 -3.06
CA LYS A 69 -12.70 -19.32 -4.15
C LYS A 69 -11.56 -18.46 -4.70
N GLY A 70 -10.33 -18.98 -4.62
CA GLY A 70 -9.12 -18.32 -5.12
C GLY A 70 -8.38 -17.45 -4.12
N GLU A 71 -8.92 -17.22 -2.92
CA GLU A 71 -8.17 -16.56 -1.84
C GLU A 71 -7.18 -17.55 -1.20
N ILE A 72 -6.03 -17.02 -0.78
CA ILE A 72 -4.89 -17.78 -0.28
C ILE A 72 -4.58 -17.32 1.16
N GLU A 73 -4.59 -18.28 2.10
CA GLU A 73 -4.20 -18.10 3.51
C GLU A 73 -2.81 -17.46 3.62
N GLY A 74 -2.69 -16.43 4.46
CA GLY A 74 -1.44 -15.71 4.69
C GLY A 74 -0.99 -14.79 3.55
N LYS A 75 -1.75 -14.71 2.45
CA LYS A 75 -1.50 -13.79 1.34
C LYS A 75 -2.61 -12.76 1.18
N ASP A 76 -3.85 -13.22 1.12
CA ASP A 76 -5.02 -12.35 1.01
C ASP A 76 -5.50 -11.92 2.40
N TYR A 77 -5.67 -12.90 3.28
CA TYR A 77 -5.93 -12.71 4.71
C TYR A 77 -5.31 -13.86 5.51
N TYR A 78 -5.15 -13.65 6.80
CA TYR A 78 -5.12 -14.73 7.77
C TYR A 78 -6.56 -15.07 8.15
N PHE A 79 -7.04 -16.25 7.80
CA PHE A 79 -8.41 -16.67 8.08
C PHE A 79 -8.44 -17.42 9.42
N VAL A 80 -9.10 -16.83 10.42
CA VAL A 80 -9.16 -17.40 11.78
C VAL A 80 -10.59 -17.72 12.17
N THR A 81 -10.78 -18.74 13.01
CA THR A 81 -12.06 -19.02 13.67
C THR A 81 -12.08 -18.32 15.02
N VAL A 82 -13.21 -17.70 15.38
CA VAL A 82 -13.47 -17.07 16.69
C VAL A 82 -14.45 -17.89 17.51
#